data_AF-A0A969VVX4-F1
#
_entry.id   AF-A0A969VVX4-F1
#
_cell.length_a   1.000
_cell.length_b   1.000
_cell.length_c   1.000
_cell.angle_alpha   90.00
_cell.angle_beta   90.00
_cell.angle_gamma   90.00
#
_symmetry.space_group_name_H-M   'P 1'
#
loop_
_entity.id
_entity.type
_entity.pdbx_description
1 polymer ?
#
loop_
_entity_poly.entity_id
_entity_poly.type
_entity_poly.pdbx_seq_one_letter_code
_entity_poly.pdbx_strand_id
1 'polypeptide(L)'
;MVPKIRNVDQKDLLTLSNEVRKISKLSKELKIDKKEFFGGSMTISSLGGIGGSFFTPIINSPEVAIIGIGKTETKQVFVDGNFIARAMMPISLSYDHRIIDGAEAARFCQDLKLSLGKNFAFNLSF
;
A
#
# COMPACT_ATOMS: atom_id res chain seq x y z
N MET A 1 -14.64 7.17 -3.03
CA MET A 1 -14.99 5.86 -3.62
C MET A 1 -13.77 4.97 -3.50
N VAL A 2 -13.87 3.78 -2.88
CA VAL A 2 -12.73 2.86 -2.67
C VAL A 2 -13.04 1.54 -3.38
N PRO A 3 -12.68 1.40 -4.66
CA PRO A 3 -12.97 0.19 -5.41
C PRO A 3 -12.12 -0.98 -4.91
N LYS A 4 -12.63 -2.20 -5.04
CA LYS A 4 -11.97 -3.42 -4.57
C LYS A 4 -11.36 -4.18 -5.74
N ILE A 5 -10.14 -4.68 -5.52
CA ILE A 5 -9.51 -5.65 -6.40
C ILE A 5 -9.58 -6.99 -5.69
N ARG A 6 -10.23 -7.98 -6.32
CA ARG A 6 -10.49 -9.29 -5.71
C ARG A 6 -9.44 -10.31 -6.09
N ASN A 7 -9.23 -11.32 -5.24
CA ASN A 7 -8.35 -12.45 -5.50
C ASN A 7 -6.95 -12.01 -5.98
N VAL A 8 -6.36 -11.03 -5.28
CA VAL A 8 -5.06 -10.45 -5.65
C VAL A 8 -3.92 -11.47 -5.54
N ASP A 9 -4.08 -12.48 -4.70
CA ASP A 9 -3.19 -13.62 -4.51
C ASP A 9 -3.12 -14.55 -5.73
N GLN A 10 -4.12 -14.51 -6.61
CA GLN A 10 -4.20 -15.35 -7.81
C GLN A 10 -3.76 -14.62 -9.09
N LYS A 11 -3.27 -13.39 -8.97
CA LYS A 11 -2.98 -12.51 -10.10
C LYS A 11 -1.50 -12.19 -10.19
N ASP A 12 -0.97 -12.21 -11.40
CA ASP A 12 0.37 -11.71 -11.67
C ASP A 12 0.40 -10.16 -11.65
N LEU A 13 1.61 -9.60 -11.65
CA LEU A 13 1.79 -8.16 -11.54
C LEU A 13 1.22 -7.40 -12.76
N LEU A 14 1.32 -7.97 -13.96
CA LEU A 14 0.82 -7.34 -15.18
C LEU A 14 -0.70 -7.26 -15.20
N THR A 15 -1.38 -8.34 -14.83
CA THR A 15 -2.83 -8.42 -14.66
C THR A 15 -3.29 -7.42 -13.61
N LEU A 16 -2.62 -7.40 -12.44
CA LEU A 16 -2.94 -6.47 -11.37
C LEU A 16 -2.77 -5.00 -11.82
N SER A 17 -1.66 -4.67 -12.49
CA SER A 17 -1.40 -3.34 -13.06
C SER A 17 -2.49 -2.90 -14.04
N ASN A 18 -2.89 -3.79 -14.95
CA ASN A 18 -3.95 -3.51 -15.92
C ASN A 18 -5.31 -3.30 -15.24
N GLU A 19 -5.62 -4.10 -14.23
CA GLU A 19 -6.87 -4.00 -13.48
C GLU A 19 -6.95 -2.71 -12.65
N VAL A 20 -5.86 -2.33 -11.97
CA VAL A 20 -5.75 -1.04 -11.27
C VAL A 20 -6.01 0.11 -12.23
N ARG A 21 -5.40 0.09 -13.43
CA ARG A 21 -5.61 1.13 -14.46
C ARG A 21 -7.06 1.19 -14.93
N LYS A 22 -7.67 0.04 -15.21
CA LYS A 22 -9.06 -0.08 -15.65
C LYS A 22 -10.03 0.48 -14.61
N ILE A 23 -9.90 0.02 -13.36
CA ILE A 23 -10.74 0.44 -12.23
C ILE A 23 -10.57 1.93 -11.95
N SER A 24 -9.34 2.43 -12.00
CA SER A 24 -9.06 3.86 -11.83
C SER A 24 -9.75 4.70 -12.90
N LYS A 25 -9.75 4.26 -14.16
CA LYS A 25 -10.45 4.93 -15.26
C LYS A 25 -11.97 4.92 -15.04
N LEU A 26 -12.56 3.77 -14.76
CA LEU A 26 -14.00 3.63 -14.51
C LEU A 26 -14.46 4.46 -13.30
N SER A 27 -13.64 4.53 -12.25
CA SER A 27 -13.92 5.34 -11.06
C SER A 27 -13.92 6.84 -11.38
N LYS A 28 -12.97 7.32 -12.19
CA LYS A 28 -12.92 8.72 -12.65
C LYS A 28 -14.09 9.08 -13.55
N GLU A 29 -14.53 8.15 -14.41
CA GLU A 29 -15.67 8.34 -15.31
C GLU A 29 -17.03 8.12 -14.62
N LEU A 30 -17.06 7.77 -13.32
CA LEU A 30 -18.27 7.42 -12.56
C LEU A 30 -19.07 6.25 -13.16
N LYS A 31 -18.42 5.36 -13.92
CA LYS A 31 -19.02 4.21 -14.61
C LYS A 31 -18.81 2.88 -13.88
N ILE A 32 -18.18 2.91 -12.72
CA ILE A 32 -17.94 1.71 -11.92
C ILE A 32 -19.23 1.25 -11.23
N ASP A 33 -19.48 -0.05 -11.23
CA ASP A 33 -20.63 -0.63 -10.53
C ASP A 33 -20.48 -0.40 -9.01
N LYS A 34 -21.59 -0.03 -8.35
CA LYS A 34 -21.63 0.15 -6.90
C LYS A 34 -21.19 -1.11 -6.14
N LYS A 35 -21.41 -2.30 -6.71
CA LYS A 35 -20.98 -3.59 -6.12
C LYS A 35 -19.47 -3.69 -5.94
N GLU A 36 -18.69 -2.96 -6.74
CA GLU A 36 -17.23 -2.94 -6.66
C GLU A 36 -16.70 -2.21 -5.42
N PHE A 37 -17.55 -1.52 -4.65
CA PHE A 37 -17.16 -0.85 -3.41
C PHE A 37 -17.34 -1.71 -2.16
N PHE A 38 -18.08 -2.82 -2.25
CA PHE A 38 -18.46 -3.61 -1.08
C PHE A 38 -17.49 -4.77 -0.80
N GLY A 39 -17.22 -4.99 0.49
CA GLY A 39 -16.27 -5.98 0.98
C GLY A 39 -14.83 -5.49 0.91
N GLY A 40 -13.88 -6.43 0.90
CA GLY A 40 -12.45 -6.14 0.97
C GLY A 40 -11.86 -6.60 2.30
N SER A 41 -10.58 -6.98 2.26
CA SER A 41 -9.82 -7.40 3.43
C SER A 41 -8.96 -6.27 4.01
N MET A 42 -8.48 -5.39 3.14
CA MET A 42 -7.59 -4.28 3.48
C MET A 42 -7.68 -3.17 2.43
N THR A 43 -7.49 -1.93 2.86
CA THR A 43 -7.43 -0.77 1.96
C THR A 43 -5.99 -0.26 1.84
N ILE A 44 -5.62 0.19 0.64
CA ILE A 44 -4.40 0.95 0.37
C ILE A 44 -4.80 2.36 -0.04
N SER A 45 -4.32 3.35 0.68
CA SER A 45 -4.52 4.77 0.41
C SER A 45 -3.20 5.42 0.02
N SER A 46 -3.15 6.04 -1.16
CA SER A 46 -1.95 6.73 -1.65
C SER A 46 -2.18 8.24 -1.68
N LEU A 47 -1.40 8.98 -0.91
CA LEU A 47 -1.34 10.44 -0.93
C LEU A 47 -0.13 10.96 -1.71
N GLY A 48 0.64 10.08 -2.34
CA GLY A 48 1.89 10.45 -3.04
C GLY A 48 1.71 11.52 -4.12
N GLY A 49 0.52 11.64 -4.73
CA GLY A 49 0.20 12.66 -5.73
C GLY A 49 -0.20 14.03 -5.19
N ILE A 50 -0.64 14.12 -3.93
CA ILE A 50 -1.10 15.37 -3.29
C ILE A 50 0.04 15.99 -2.46
N GLY A 51 0.94 15.14 -1.94
CA GLY A 51 2.00 15.55 -1.03
C GLY A 51 1.73 15.06 0.40
N GLY A 52 2.77 15.07 1.23
CA GLY A 52 2.74 14.54 2.59
C GLY A 52 3.74 13.39 2.78
N SER A 53 4.42 13.39 3.93
CA SER A 53 5.37 12.35 4.31
C SER A 53 4.62 11.24 5.06
N PHE A 54 4.24 11.48 6.32
CA PHE A 54 3.44 10.56 7.11
C PHE A 54 2.02 11.09 7.29
N PHE A 55 1.06 10.19 7.37
CA PHE A 55 -0.31 10.49 7.72
C PHE A 55 -0.94 9.29 8.41
N THR A 56 -1.98 9.52 9.20
CA THR A 56 -2.71 8.48 9.93
C THR A 56 -3.98 8.11 9.15
N PRO A 57 -3.94 7.12 8.23
CA PRO A 57 -5.14 6.72 7.50
C PRO A 57 -6.21 6.19 8.46
N ILE A 58 -7.48 6.46 8.15
CA ILE A 58 -8.62 5.93 8.90
C ILE A 58 -9.07 4.61 8.28
N ILE A 59 -9.23 3.59 9.12
CA ILE A 59 -9.66 2.25 8.68
C ILE A 59 -11.03 2.33 8.01
N ASN A 60 -11.16 1.68 6.86
CA ASN A 60 -12.40 1.62 6.10
C ASN A 60 -13.26 0.43 6.58
N SER A 61 -14.07 0.66 7.61
CA SER A 61 -14.98 -0.35 8.18
C SER A 61 -15.81 -1.06 7.08
N PRO A 62 -15.96 -2.40 7.11
CA PRO A 62 -15.63 -3.34 8.19
C PRO A 62 -14.21 -3.94 8.17
N GLU A 63 -13.28 -3.36 7.40
CA GLU A 63 -11.88 -3.81 7.41
C GLU A 63 -11.20 -3.54 8.75
N VAL A 64 -10.08 -4.21 9.01
CA VAL A 64 -9.33 -4.11 10.28
C VAL A 64 -7.97 -3.41 10.15
N ALA A 65 -7.55 -3.10 8.91
CA ALA A 65 -6.28 -2.42 8.66
C ALA A 65 -6.31 -1.61 7.35
N ILE A 66 -5.51 -0.55 7.30
CA ILE A 66 -5.30 0.30 6.13
C ILE A 66 -3.85 0.74 6.04
N ILE A 67 -3.29 0.71 4.82
CA ILE A 67 -1.94 1.19 4.53
C ILE A 67 -2.03 2.57 3.87
N GLY A 68 -1.31 3.54 4.43
CA GLY A 68 -1.06 4.85 3.86
C GLY A 68 0.31 4.91 3.19
N ILE A 69 0.34 5.25 1.90
CA ILE A 69 1.56 5.47 1.13
C ILE A 69 1.75 6.97 0.93
N GLY A 70 2.82 7.52 1.51
CA GLY A 70 3.19 8.92 1.36
C GLY A 70 4.04 9.18 0.13
N LYS A 71 4.45 10.44 -0.05
CA LYS A 71 5.29 10.85 -1.18
C LYS A 71 6.71 10.30 -1.02
N THR A 72 7.22 9.66 -2.06
CA THR A 72 8.63 9.29 -2.15
C THR A 72 9.49 10.54 -2.29
N GLU A 73 10.51 10.66 -1.45
CA GLU A 73 11.43 11.79 -1.45
C GLU A 73 12.88 11.32 -1.25
N THR A 74 13.83 12.00 -1.88
CA THR A 74 15.26 11.69 -1.70
C THR A 74 15.73 12.22 -0.36
N LYS A 75 16.18 11.34 0.53
CA LYS A 75 16.76 11.68 1.83
C LYS A 75 18.20 11.21 1.91
N GLN A 76 19.01 11.93 2.67
CA GLN A 76 20.29 11.39 3.14
C GLN A 76 20.02 10.41 4.27
N VAL A 77 20.48 9.18 4.12
CA VAL A 77 20.41 8.13 5.14
C VAL A 77 21.80 7.67 5.49
N PHE A 78 22.05 7.44 6.77
CA PHE A 78 23.31 6.91 7.25
C PHE A 78 23.27 5.38 7.18
N VAL A 79 24.12 4.79 6.34
CA VAL A 79 24.21 3.35 6.12
C VAL A 79 25.68 2.97 6.08
N ASP A 80 26.06 1.96 6.86
CA ASP A 80 27.43 1.40 6.89
C ASP A 80 28.52 2.48 7.02
N GLY A 81 28.33 3.43 7.93
CA GLY A 81 29.30 4.49 8.21
C GLY A 81 29.27 5.68 7.25
N ASN A 82 28.40 5.69 6.24
CA ASN A 82 28.37 6.73 5.19
C ASN A 82 26.98 7.33 5.02
N PHE A 83 26.91 8.64 4.70
CA PHE A 83 25.67 9.27 4.26
C PHE A 83 25.46 9.02 2.76
N ILE A 84 24.36 8.37 2.42
CA ILE A 84 23.98 8.08 1.04
C ILE A 84 22.61 8.68 0.73
N ALA A 85 22.46 9.25 -0.46
CA ALA A 85 21.17 9.70 -0.95
C ALA A 85 20.32 8.48 -1.38
N ARG A 86 19.15 8.32 -0.79
CA ARG A 86 18.19 7.24 -1.11
C ARG A 86 16.79 7.81 -1.30
N ALA A 87 16.05 7.23 -2.24
CA ALA A 87 14.62 7.45 -2.34
C ALA A 87 13.92 6.73 -1.18
N MET A 88 13.26 7.51 -0.32
CA MET A 88 12.57 7.00 0.86
C MET A 88 11.06 7.16 0.66
N MET A 89 10.33 6.06 0.77
CA MET A 89 8.86 6.06 0.71
C MET A 89 8.30 5.80 2.11
N PRO A 90 7.69 6.80 2.76
CA PRO A 90 7.04 6.61 4.06
C PRO A 90 5.76 5.79 3.90
N ILE A 91 5.60 4.80 4.80
CA ILE A 91 4.45 3.92 4.87
C ILE A 91 3.87 4.04 6.29
N SER A 92 2.56 4.20 6.39
CA SER A 92 1.83 4.28 7.66
C SER A 92 0.80 3.16 7.72
N LEU A 93 0.83 2.34 8.76
CA LEU A 93 -0.16 1.28 8.99
C LEU A 93 -1.08 1.72 10.14
N SER A 94 -2.37 1.84 9.85
CA SER A 94 -3.41 1.91 10.88
C SER A 94 -4.12 0.58 10.97
N TYR A 95 -4.35 0.08 12.19
CA TYR A 95 -4.97 -1.20 12.43
C TYR A 95 -5.85 -1.16 13.69
N ASP A 96 -6.84 -2.04 13.74
CA ASP A 96 -7.69 -2.21 14.91
C ASP A 96 -6.99 -3.09 15.95
N HIS A 97 -6.50 -2.48 17.03
CA HIS A 97 -5.74 -3.16 18.07
C HIS A 97 -6.58 -4.18 18.88
N ARG A 98 -7.91 -4.19 18.69
CA ARG A 98 -8.79 -5.22 19.25
C ARG A 98 -8.63 -6.57 18.52
N ILE A 99 -8.12 -6.54 17.29
CA ILE A 99 -8.00 -7.69 16.39
C ILE A 99 -6.53 -8.00 16.08
N ILE A 100 -5.69 -6.99 15.89
CA ILE A 100 -4.28 -7.13 15.51
C ILE A 100 -3.39 -6.64 16.66
N ASP A 101 -2.44 -7.47 17.08
CA ASP A 101 -1.43 -7.10 18.06
C ASP A 101 -0.34 -6.21 17.46
N GLY A 102 0.25 -5.34 18.29
CA GLY A 102 1.30 -4.42 17.87
C GLY A 102 2.55 -5.12 17.34
N ALA A 103 2.90 -6.30 17.85
CA ALA A 103 4.04 -7.06 17.35
C ALA A 103 3.79 -7.62 15.95
N GLU A 104 2.56 -8.08 15.65
CA GLU A 104 2.18 -8.53 14.30
C GLU A 104 2.15 -7.37 13.31
N ALA A 105 1.61 -6.22 13.72
CA ALA A 105 1.62 -5.01 12.91
C ALA A 105 3.06 -4.56 12.56
N ALA A 106 3.97 -4.62 13.52
CA ALA A 106 5.38 -4.28 13.31
C ALA A 106 6.09 -5.27 12.37
N ARG A 107 5.84 -6.58 12.54
CA ARG A 107 6.36 -7.63 11.63
C ARG A 107 5.88 -7.42 10.20
N PHE A 108 4.58 -7.19 10.01
CA PHE A 108 4.00 -6.91 8.70
C PHE A 108 4.68 -5.72 8.00
N CYS A 109 4.89 -4.62 8.72
CA CYS A 109 5.59 -3.45 8.17
C CYS A 109 7.05 -3.75 7.78
N GLN A 110 7.74 -4.57 8.57
CA GLN A 110 9.12 -4.98 8.28
C GLN A 110 9.18 -5.89 7.04
N ASP A 111 8.25 -6.84 6.91
CA ASP A 111 8.16 -7.72 5.74
C ASP A 111 7.83 -6.93 4.48
N LEU A 112 6.92 -5.96 4.57
CA LEU A 112 6.61 -5.05 3.47
C LEU A 112 7.82 -4.23 3.05
N LYS A 113 8.58 -3.68 4.01
CA LYS A 113 9.84 -2.95 3.74
C LYS A 113 10.85 -3.82 2.99
N LEU A 114 11.04 -5.08 3.40
CA LEU A 114 11.96 -5.99 2.75
C LEU A 114 11.49 -6.37 1.33
N SER A 115 10.19 -6.62 1.17
CA SER A 115 9.55 -7.00 -0.09
C SER A 115 9.61 -5.90 -1.15
N LEU A 116 9.47 -4.63 -0.75
CA LEU A 116 9.58 -3.48 -1.64
C LEU A 116 11.02 -2.98 -1.84
N GLY A 117 11.94 -3.41 -0.97
CA GLY A 117 13.34 -3.02 -1.00
C GLY A 117 14.22 -4.12 -1.58
N LYS A 118 15.03 -4.73 -0.71
CA LYS A 118 16.08 -5.69 -1.08
C LYS A 118 15.55 -6.90 -1.86
N ASN A 119 14.34 -7.36 -1.55
CA ASN A 119 13.77 -8.57 -2.15
C ASN A 119 12.90 -8.27 -3.37
N PHE A 120 12.74 -7.00 -3.77
CA PHE A 120 11.80 -6.63 -4.83
C PHE A 120 12.09 -7.35 -6.15
N ALA A 121 13.35 -7.34 -6.60
CA ALA A 121 13.74 -8.03 -7.84
C ALA A 121 13.60 -9.55 -7.76
N PHE A 122 13.87 -10.14 -6.59
CA PHE A 122 13.69 -11.57 -6.35
C PHE A 122 12.21 -11.96 -6.41
N ASN A 123 11.35 -11.17 -5.78
CA ASN A 123 9.89 -11.37 -5.76
C ASN A 123 9.23 -11.17 -7.13
N LEU A 124 9.91 -10.56 -8.10
CA LEU A 124 9.43 -10.40 -9.48
C LEU A 124 9.86 -11.54 -10.42
N SER A 125 10.78 -12.39 -9.98
CA SER A 125 11.39 -13.44 -10.81
C SER A 125 10.65 -14.78 -10.74
N PHE A 126 9.58 -14.85 -9.94
CA PHE A 126 8.70 -16.00 -9.73
C PHE A 126 7.24 -15.53 -9.72
#